data_AF-A0A5Q4DSN6-F1
#
_entry.id   AF-A0A5Q4DSN6-F1
#
_cell.length_a   1.000
_cell.length_b   1.000
_cell.length_c   1.000
_cell.angle_alpha   90.00
_cell.angle_beta   90.00
_cell.angle_gamma   90.00
#
_symmetry.space_group_name_H-M   'P 1'
#
loop_
_entity.id
_entity.type
_entity.pdbx_description
1 polymer ?
#
loop_
_entity_poly.entity_id
_entity_poly.type
_entity_poly.pdbx_seq_one_letter_code
_entity_poly.pdbx_strand_id
1 'polypeptide(L)'
;MRRLIALLCLVIIGLSVWQLEADRAGLTITPLPVEGGTPATLFLRDGAGAAPVVVIAHGFAGSRQLMEPFALTLAQAGYVVASFDFEGHGRNPRPMSGDVSTIDGTTRLLMEETARVARAALAHPRADGRLAYLGHSMASDVVVRQSLDSPPGDAVIAISMFSEAVSADAPRNLLVIAGEWETMLAEEAVKALRLADPQASAGDVVGDPAQGTGRRAVIAPKVEHVGVLYSATALNAARDWLDASFGRDSAGPVAQRGGWIAALLLATVGLAWPLARWLPAGTGPALPPLSAGRVLVAALAPALSVPLALAPFEIRVLPVLVADYLVLHLGLYGLMTLALLWYWGQLHGQFPKRIWWIAAAVAIFGIAVLGGAIDRYVASFLPHAGRMVIIAGLALGAMPFLLADGILTEGGKARLWRVVLVRVAFLGSLGLAVALNFSALFFLLIILPVIVLFFLLFGTMSGWVGRRTGLPAAGGLGLGLVLAWALGVTFPMFDAAAF
;
A
#
# COMPACT_ATOMS: atom_id res chain seq x y z
N MET A 1 32.74 1.89 -13.55
CA MET A 1 31.67 2.33 -12.62
C MET A 1 30.25 2.04 -13.09
N ARG A 2 29.77 2.48 -14.27
CA ARG A 2 28.35 2.31 -14.67
C ARG A 2 27.91 0.86 -14.88
N ARG A 3 28.67 0.10 -15.68
CA ARG A 3 28.41 -1.33 -15.91
C ARG A 3 28.47 -2.13 -14.60
N LEU A 4 29.36 -1.72 -13.69
CA LEU A 4 29.48 -2.31 -12.35
C LEU A 4 28.23 -2.05 -11.50
N ILE A 5 27.70 -0.81 -11.48
CA ILE A 5 26.46 -0.50 -10.75
C ILE A 5 25.27 -1.25 -11.36
N ALA A 6 25.17 -1.30 -12.70
CA ALA A 6 24.12 -2.07 -13.36
C ALA A 6 24.20 -3.56 -12.98
N LEU A 7 25.40 -4.15 -13.03
CA LEU A 7 25.63 -5.54 -12.62
C LEU A 7 25.28 -5.77 -11.15
N LEU A 8 25.70 -4.87 -10.25
CA LEU A 8 25.38 -4.96 -8.82
C LEU A 8 23.87 -4.92 -8.58
N CYS A 9 23.15 -3.98 -9.22
CA CYS A 9 21.69 -3.91 -9.13
C CYS A 9 21.04 -5.21 -9.64
N LEU A 10 21.50 -5.74 -10.78
CA LEU A 10 20.97 -6.99 -11.33
C LEU A 10 21.22 -8.21 -10.42
N VAL A 11 22.40 -8.28 -9.79
CA VAL A 11 22.71 -9.33 -8.81
C VAL A 11 21.82 -9.21 -7.57
N ILE A 12 21.65 -8.00 -7.01
CA ILE A 12 20.76 -7.78 -5.86
C ILE A 12 19.31 -8.13 -6.21
N ILE A 13 18.84 -7.72 -7.39
CA ILE A 13 17.50 -8.07 -7.89
C ILE A 13 17.36 -9.60 -7.99
N GLY A 14 18.33 -10.28 -8.62
CA GLY A 14 18.32 -11.74 -8.78
C GLY A 14 18.32 -12.49 -7.44
N LEU A 15 19.17 -12.07 -6.50
CA LEU A 15 19.21 -12.64 -5.14
C LEU A 15 17.92 -12.38 -4.37
N SER A 16 17.36 -11.17 -4.46
CA SER A 16 16.12 -10.83 -3.78
C SER A 16 14.95 -11.64 -4.31
N VAL A 17 14.83 -11.77 -5.64
CA VAL A 17 13.80 -12.61 -6.27
C VAL A 17 13.99 -14.08 -5.87
N TRP A 18 15.22 -14.59 -5.90
CA TRP A 18 15.49 -15.97 -5.50
C TRP A 18 15.04 -16.24 -4.06
N GLN A 19 15.40 -15.36 -3.12
CA GLN A 19 15.00 -15.51 -1.72
C GLN A 19 13.48 -15.38 -1.52
N LEU A 20 12.84 -14.43 -2.20
CA LEU A 20 11.39 -14.22 -2.10
C LEU A 20 10.58 -15.35 -2.74
N GLU A 21 11.08 -16.00 -3.79
CA GLU A 21 10.43 -17.17 -4.38
C GLU A 21 10.73 -18.46 -3.60
N ALA A 22 11.87 -18.54 -2.90
CA ALA A 22 12.21 -19.69 -2.06
C ALA A 22 11.17 -19.95 -0.96
N ASP A 23 10.57 -18.89 -0.37
CA ASP A 23 9.50 -19.02 0.63
C ASP A 23 8.23 -19.73 0.09
N ARG A 24 8.06 -19.77 -1.24
CA ARG A 24 6.93 -20.41 -1.92
C ARG A 24 7.20 -21.86 -2.29
N ALA A 25 8.45 -22.31 -2.20
CA ALA A 25 8.83 -23.67 -2.58
C ALA A 25 8.07 -24.70 -1.73
N GLY A 26 7.54 -25.75 -2.38
CA GLY A 26 6.74 -26.78 -1.72
C GLY A 26 5.32 -26.34 -1.34
N LEU A 27 4.84 -25.21 -1.86
CA LEU A 27 3.44 -24.77 -1.74
C LEU A 27 2.73 -24.81 -3.10
N THR A 28 1.53 -25.38 -3.10
CA THR A 28 0.54 -25.17 -4.15
C THR A 28 -0.24 -23.90 -3.85
N ILE A 29 -0.09 -22.88 -4.69
CA ILE A 29 -0.75 -21.57 -4.56
C ILE A 29 -1.69 -21.38 -5.75
N THR A 30 -3.01 -21.42 -5.51
CA THR A 30 -4.03 -21.45 -6.56
C THR A 30 -5.18 -20.48 -6.28
N PRO A 31 -5.89 -19.98 -7.30
CA PRO A 31 -7.12 -19.22 -7.08
C PRO A 31 -8.14 -20.04 -6.27
N LEU A 32 -8.78 -19.41 -5.28
CA LEU A 32 -9.90 -19.99 -4.54
C LEU A 32 -11.20 -19.46 -5.15
N PRO A 33 -12.07 -20.30 -5.73
CA PRO A 33 -13.38 -19.88 -6.17
C PRO A 33 -14.25 -19.52 -4.95
N VAL A 34 -14.70 -18.26 -4.88
CA VAL A 34 -15.58 -17.76 -3.83
C VAL A 34 -16.87 -17.28 -4.46
N GLU A 35 -18.00 -17.56 -3.81
CA GLU A 35 -19.29 -17.04 -4.24
C GLU A 35 -19.27 -15.51 -4.33
N GLY A 36 -19.89 -14.97 -5.38
CA GLY A 36 -19.77 -13.56 -5.70
C GLY A 36 -18.43 -13.16 -6.31
N GLY A 37 -17.48 -14.07 -6.55
CA GLY A 37 -16.27 -13.73 -7.30
C GLY A 37 -15.26 -12.86 -6.55
N THR A 38 -15.29 -12.86 -5.21
CA THR A 38 -14.24 -12.28 -4.37
C THR A 38 -12.88 -12.87 -4.76
N PRO A 39 -11.88 -12.07 -5.19
CA PRO A 39 -10.58 -12.59 -5.58
C PRO A 39 -9.81 -13.15 -4.38
N ALA A 40 -9.78 -14.48 -4.27
CA ALA A 40 -9.09 -15.20 -3.21
C ALA A 40 -8.01 -16.14 -3.76
N THR A 41 -7.00 -16.42 -2.94
CA THR A 41 -5.94 -17.39 -3.20
C THR A 41 -5.88 -18.38 -2.06
N LEU A 42 -5.82 -19.67 -2.40
CA LEU A 42 -5.55 -20.77 -1.51
C LEU A 42 -4.05 -21.11 -1.53
N PHE A 43 -3.46 -21.29 -0.36
CA PHE A 43 -2.08 -21.72 -0.16
C PHE A 43 -2.09 -23.04 0.60
N LEU A 44 -1.46 -24.06 0.02
CA LEU A 44 -1.42 -25.42 0.56
C LEU A 44 0.02 -25.93 0.54
N ARG A 45 0.50 -26.49 1.64
CA ARG A 45 1.75 -27.26 1.63
C ARG A 45 1.58 -28.57 0.88
N ASP A 46 2.49 -28.87 -0.03
CA ASP A 46 2.49 -30.10 -0.82
C ASP A 46 2.69 -31.31 0.09
N GLY A 47 1.93 -32.38 -0.17
CA GLY A 47 1.99 -33.62 0.60
C GLY A 47 1.43 -33.55 2.04
N ALA A 48 1.00 -32.38 2.52
CA ALA A 48 0.35 -32.28 3.84
C ALA A 48 -1.12 -32.76 3.79
N GLY A 49 -1.58 -33.35 4.90
CA GLY A 49 -2.94 -33.87 5.06
C GLY A 49 -4.00 -32.79 5.26
N ALA A 50 -5.15 -33.20 5.79
CA ALA A 50 -6.18 -32.26 6.23
C ALA A 50 -5.71 -31.46 7.44
N ALA A 51 -6.06 -30.17 7.50
CA ALA A 51 -5.58 -29.24 8.53
C ALA A 51 -6.59 -28.10 8.77
N PRO A 52 -6.43 -27.33 9.86
CA PRO A 52 -7.26 -26.15 10.12
C PRO A 52 -7.12 -25.12 9.01
N VAL A 53 -8.21 -24.41 8.76
CA VAL A 53 -8.27 -23.30 7.82
C VAL A 53 -7.85 -22.00 8.51
N VAL A 54 -7.06 -21.17 7.83
CA VAL A 54 -6.79 -19.78 8.24
C VAL A 54 -7.23 -18.83 7.14
N VAL A 55 -8.20 -17.96 7.44
CA VAL A 55 -8.64 -16.90 6.54
C VAL A 55 -7.92 -15.60 6.91
N ILE A 56 -7.20 -15.03 5.93
CA ILE A 56 -6.34 -13.87 6.11
C ILE A 56 -6.89 -12.66 5.36
N ALA A 57 -7.21 -11.61 6.10
CA ALA A 57 -7.78 -10.36 5.64
C ALA A 57 -6.77 -9.19 5.80
N HIS A 58 -6.67 -8.33 4.78
CA HIS A 58 -5.78 -7.17 4.76
C HIS A 58 -6.48 -5.89 5.26
N GLY A 59 -5.70 -4.92 5.77
CA GLY A 59 -6.23 -3.62 6.20
C GLY A 59 -6.64 -2.67 5.06
N PHE A 60 -7.03 -1.45 5.44
CA PHE A 60 -7.42 -0.38 4.52
C PHE A 60 -6.30 -0.04 3.53
N ALA A 61 -6.63 0.14 2.25
CA ALA A 61 -5.67 0.31 1.14
C ALA A 61 -4.64 -0.84 1.02
N GLY A 62 -4.96 -2.00 1.61
CA GLY A 62 -4.16 -3.22 1.51
C GLY A 62 -4.56 -4.12 0.34
N SER A 63 -3.91 -5.29 0.28
CA SER A 63 -4.25 -6.38 -0.62
C SER A 63 -3.68 -7.69 -0.07
N ARG A 64 -4.09 -8.82 -0.63
CA ARG A 64 -3.57 -10.15 -0.30
C ARG A 64 -2.05 -10.29 -0.42
N GLN A 65 -1.39 -9.53 -1.31
CA GLN A 65 0.09 -9.54 -1.39
C GLN A 65 0.77 -8.94 -0.15
N LEU A 66 0.12 -7.95 0.48
CA LEU A 66 0.63 -7.33 1.70
C LEU A 66 0.64 -8.34 2.86
N MET A 67 -0.35 -9.25 2.87
CA MET A 67 -0.53 -10.28 3.89
C MET A 67 0.23 -11.58 3.60
N GLU A 68 0.94 -11.64 2.48
CA GLU A 68 1.65 -12.84 2.04
C GLU A 68 2.71 -13.37 3.03
N PRO A 69 3.44 -12.55 3.82
CA PRO A 69 4.33 -13.07 4.86
C PRO A 69 3.63 -14.04 5.83
N PHE A 70 2.42 -13.71 6.29
CA PHE A 70 1.61 -14.60 7.13
C PHE A 70 1.10 -15.80 6.33
N ALA A 71 0.61 -15.57 5.11
CA ALA A 71 0.06 -16.64 4.29
C ALA A 71 1.08 -17.74 4.00
N LEU A 72 2.31 -17.36 3.62
CA LEU A 72 3.41 -18.29 3.38
C LEU A 72 3.87 -18.97 4.67
N THR A 73 4.03 -18.21 5.77
CA THR A 73 4.47 -18.78 7.05
C THR A 73 3.50 -19.86 7.55
N LEU A 74 2.19 -19.58 7.51
CA LEU A 74 1.16 -20.51 7.99
C LEU A 74 0.95 -21.67 7.01
N ALA A 75 0.98 -21.42 5.70
CA ALA A 75 0.92 -22.50 4.72
C ALA A 75 2.12 -23.45 4.87
N GLN A 76 3.34 -22.93 5.07
CA GLN A 76 4.52 -23.75 5.35
C GLN A 76 4.39 -24.53 6.67
N ALA A 77 3.71 -24.00 7.68
CA ALA A 77 3.34 -24.74 8.91
C ALA A 77 2.25 -25.82 8.69
N GLY A 78 1.76 -25.97 7.46
CA GLY A 78 0.83 -27.02 7.06
C GLY A 78 -0.64 -26.66 7.25
N TYR A 79 -0.97 -25.39 7.49
CA TYR A 79 -2.35 -24.90 7.50
C TYR A 79 -2.92 -24.81 6.08
N VAL A 80 -4.25 -24.89 5.96
CA VAL A 80 -4.97 -24.51 4.74
C VAL A 80 -5.22 -23.01 4.80
N VAL A 81 -4.52 -22.22 4.00
CA VAL A 81 -4.60 -20.76 4.13
C VAL A 81 -5.33 -20.15 2.95
N ALA A 82 -6.33 -19.30 3.23
CA ALA A 82 -7.02 -18.49 2.24
C ALA A 82 -6.75 -17.01 2.51
N SER A 83 -6.27 -16.27 1.50
CA SER A 83 -6.14 -14.81 1.56
C SER A 83 -6.85 -14.18 0.38
N PHE A 84 -7.49 -13.03 0.59
CA PHE A 84 -8.39 -12.41 -0.37
C PHE A 84 -8.28 -10.90 -0.39
N ASP A 85 -8.78 -10.30 -1.47
CA ASP A 85 -8.93 -8.84 -1.59
C ASP A 85 -10.37 -8.44 -1.25
N PHE A 86 -10.54 -7.59 -0.22
CA PHE A 86 -11.86 -7.03 0.13
C PHE A 86 -12.46 -6.23 -1.03
N GLU A 87 -13.78 -6.08 -1.03
CA GLU A 87 -14.46 -5.07 -1.84
C GLU A 87 -13.75 -3.72 -1.72
N GLY A 88 -13.67 -2.99 -2.82
CA GLY A 88 -12.95 -1.74 -3.02
C GLY A 88 -11.44 -1.89 -3.14
N HIS A 89 -10.84 -3.02 -2.78
CA HIS A 89 -9.41 -3.17 -2.61
C HIS A 89 -8.78 -4.14 -3.60
N GLY A 90 -7.45 -4.05 -3.73
CA GLY A 90 -6.65 -4.98 -4.51
C GLY A 90 -7.18 -5.21 -5.92
N ARG A 91 -7.46 -6.47 -6.25
CA ARG A 91 -8.03 -6.90 -7.53
C ARG A 91 -9.55 -7.07 -7.49
N ASN A 92 -10.23 -6.76 -6.37
CA ASN A 92 -11.67 -6.86 -6.27
C ASN A 92 -12.34 -5.71 -7.06
N PRO A 93 -13.12 -6.02 -8.12
CA PRO A 93 -13.69 -4.99 -8.98
C PRO A 93 -14.91 -4.29 -8.38
N ARG A 94 -15.49 -4.83 -7.30
CA ARG A 94 -16.64 -4.23 -6.62
C ARG A 94 -16.16 -3.10 -5.73
N PRO A 95 -16.73 -1.89 -5.82
CA PRO A 95 -16.52 -0.86 -4.81
C PRO A 95 -17.05 -1.30 -3.44
N MET A 96 -16.44 -0.80 -2.35
CA MET A 96 -17.05 -0.92 -1.02
C MET A 96 -18.35 -0.15 -0.96
N SER A 97 -19.31 -0.65 -0.19
CA SER A 97 -20.60 -0.01 0.02
C SER A 97 -21.01 -0.05 1.50
N GLY A 98 -22.21 0.43 1.80
CA GLY A 98 -22.66 0.64 3.17
C GLY A 98 -22.05 1.88 3.81
N ASP A 99 -22.66 2.36 4.88
CA ASP A 99 -22.19 3.52 5.63
C ASP A 99 -20.90 3.18 6.40
N VAL A 100 -19.80 3.83 6.05
CA VAL A 100 -18.48 3.61 6.68
C VAL A 100 -18.44 4.03 8.16
N SER A 101 -19.40 4.84 8.61
CA SER A 101 -19.48 5.34 9.98
C SER A 101 -20.28 4.43 10.92
N THR A 102 -20.90 3.37 10.40
CA THR A 102 -21.72 2.45 11.19
C THR A 102 -21.26 1.01 11.05
N ILE A 103 -21.36 0.26 12.16
CA ILE A 103 -21.06 -1.19 12.19
C ILE A 103 -21.99 -1.94 11.23
N ASP A 104 -23.25 -1.50 11.12
CA ASP A 104 -24.28 -2.08 10.26
C ASP A 104 -24.11 -1.74 8.78
N GLY A 105 -23.20 -0.82 8.44
CA GLY A 105 -22.85 -0.42 7.09
C GLY A 105 -21.69 -1.24 6.53
N THR A 106 -20.56 -0.59 6.23
CA THR A 106 -19.44 -1.25 5.52
C THR A 106 -18.89 -2.47 6.27
N THR A 107 -18.76 -2.39 7.60
CA THR A 107 -18.20 -3.50 8.41
C THR A 107 -19.00 -4.79 8.24
N ARG A 108 -20.33 -4.73 8.23
CA ARG A 108 -21.20 -5.90 8.00
C ARG A 108 -20.93 -6.55 6.65
N LEU A 109 -20.82 -5.76 5.57
CA LEU A 109 -20.59 -6.30 4.23
C LEU A 109 -19.20 -6.97 4.12
N LEU A 110 -18.19 -6.40 4.77
CA LEU A 110 -16.86 -7.01 4.85
C LEU A 110 -16.86 -8.29 5.70
N MET A 111 -17.67 -8.36 6.76
CA MET A 111 -17.90 -9.61 7.51
C MET A 111 -18.54 -10.67 6.61
N GLU A 112 -19.62 -10.35 5.91
CA GLU A 112 -20.28 -11.29 4.98
C GLU A 112 -19.34 -11.80 3.88
N GLU A 113 -18.48 -10.93 3.33
CA GLU A 113 -17.44 -11.33 2.38
C GLU A 113 -16.42 -12.28 3.02
N THR A 114 -15.95 -11.95 4.22
CA THR A 114 -15.04 -12.81 5.00
C THR A 114 -15.67 -14.18 5.26
N ALA A 115 -16.98 -14.23 5.57
CA ALA A 115 -17.73 -15.45 5.78
C ALA A 115 -17.84 -16.30 4.50
N ARG A 116 -18.06 -15.67 3.33
CA ARG A 116 -18.06 -16.38 2.02
C ARG A 116 -16.71 -17.03 1.74
N VAL A 117 -15.61 -16.30 1.99
CA VAL A 117 -14.25 -16.84 1.83
C VAL A 117 -13.99 -18.00 2.79
N ALA A 118 -14.41 -17.88 4.05
CA ALA A 118 -14.29 -18.93 5.05
C ALA A 118 -15.05 -20.20 4.65
N ARG A 119 -16.31 -20.06 4.21
CA ARG A 119 -17.09 -21.21 3.72
C ARG A 119 -16.45 -21.89 2.51
N ALA A 120 -15.93 -21.12 1.56
CA ALA A 120 -15.23 -21.66 0.39
C ALA A 120 -13.95 -22.41 0.78
N ALA A 121 -13.18 -21.87 1.73
CA ALA A 121 -11.96 -22.52 2.22
C ALA A 121 -12.26 -23.78 3.05
N LEU A 122 -13.29 -23.76 3.90
CA LEU A 122 -13.75 -24.92 4.68
C LEU A 122 -14.34 -26.04 3.81
N ALA A 123 -14.89 -25.72 2.64
CA ALA A 123 -15.38 -26.71 1.69
C ALA A 123 -14.25 -27.45 0.95
N HIS A 124 -13.01 -27.00 1.06
CA HIS A 124 -11.88 -27.66 0.42
C HIS A 124 -11.60 -29.04 1.08
N PRO A 125 -11.32 -30.12 0.32
CA PRO A 125 -11.13 -31.47 0.88
C PRO A 125 -9.99 -31.64 1.90
N ARG A 126 -9.09 -30.65 1.98
CA ARG A 126 -8.00 -30.60 2.97
C ARG A 126 -8.33 -29.77 4.21
N ALA A 127 -9.50 -29.16 4.30
CA ALA A 127 -9.95 -28.53 5.52
C ALA A 127 -10.41 -29.62 6.52
N ASP A 128 -9.98 -29.53 7.78
CA ASP A 128 -10.41 -30.45 8.85
C ASP A 128 -11.63 -29.96 9.63
N GLY A 129 -12.23 -28.84 9.21
CA GLY A 129 -13.41 -28.22 9.81
C GLY A 129 -13.11 -27.13 10.83
N ARG A 130 -11.87 -27.02 11.33
CA ARG A 130 -11.46 -25.96 12.26
C ARG A 130 -11.08 -24.69 11.53
N LEU A 131 -11.32 -23.53 12.15
CA LEU A 131 -11.18 -22.23 11.50
C LEU A 131 -10.50 -21.19 12.38
N ALA A 132 -9.52 -20.49 11.82
CA ALA A 132 -8.97 -19.27 12.37
C ALA A 132 -9.13 -18.09 11.43
N TYR A 133 -9.26 -16.91 12.00
CA TYR A 133 -9.23 -15.65 11.26
C TYR A 133 -8.01 -14.81 11.65
N LEU A 134 -7.38 -14.20 10.65
CA LEU A 134 -6.27 -13.28 10.86
C LEU A 134 -6.55 -11.98 10.09
N GLY A 135 -6.48 -10.84 10.78
CA GLY A 135 -6.80 -9.53 10.21
C GLY A 135 -5.80 -8.47 10.64
N HIS A 136 -5.46 -7.56 9.73
CA HIS A 136 -4.59 -6.40 9.98
C HIS A 136 -5.37 -5.08 9.95
N SER A 137 -5.09 -4.19 10.91
CA SER A 137 -5.61 -2.81 10.95
C SER A 137 -7.14 -2.79 10.85
N MET A 138 -7.74 -2.13 9.86
CA MET A 138 -9.19 -2.18 9.59
C MET A 138 -9.79 -3.59 9.65
N ALA A 139 -9.09 -4.60 9.13
CA ALA A 139 -9.60 -5.96 9.12
C ALA A 139 -9.62 -6.62 10.49
N SER A 140 -8.92 -6.09 11.50
CA SER A 140 -8.92 -6.66 12.84
C SER A 140 -10.32 -6.67 13.45
N ASP A 141 -11.08 -5.59 13.30
CA ASP A 141 -12.47 -5.51 13.78
C ASP A 141 -13.37 -6.48 13.01
N VAL A 142 -13.20 -6.54 11.68
CA VAL A 142 -13.95 -7.46 10.82
C VAL A 142 -13.73 -8.91 11.23
N VAL A 143 -12.49 -9.35 11.44
CA VAL A 143 -12.21 -10.75 11.80
C VAL A 143 -12.61 -11.08 13.23
N VAL A 144 -12.49 -10.15 14.17
CA VAL A 144 -12.97 -10.35 15.55
C VAL A 144 -14.48 -10.55 15.52
N ARG A 145 -15.24 -9.65 14.89
CA ARG A 145 -16.70 -9.76 14.81
C ARG A 145 -17.15 -10.99 14.03
N GLN A 146 -16.52 -11.26 12.87
CA GLN A 146 -16.85 -12.44 12.06
C GLN A 146 -16.61 -13.75 12.82
N SER A 147 -15.60 -13.81 13.69
CA SER A 147 -15.35 -15.01 14.50
C SER A 147 -16.47 -15.34 15.49
N LEU A 148 -17.31 -14.36 15.82
CA LEU A 148 -18.48 -14.50 16.69
C LEU A 148 -19.76 -14.85 15.92
N ASP A 149 -19.71 -14.80 14.59
CA ASP A 149 -20.83 -15.10 13.68
C ASP A 149 -20.52 -16.35 12.83
N SER A 150 -21.39 -16.72 11.91
CA SER A 150 -21.29 -17.96 11.11
C SER A 150 -20.43 -17.79 9.84
N PRO A 151 -19.42 -18.64 9.59
CA PRO A 151 -18.94 -19.71 10.47
C PRO A 151 -18.09 -19.16 11.64
N PRO A 152 -18.25 -19.69 12.86
CA PRO A 152 -17.52 -19.19 14.02
C PRO A 152 -16.04 -19.54 13.93
N GLY A 153 -15.20 -18.67 14.49
CA GLY A 153 -13.76 -18.88 14.58
C GLY A 153 -13.35 -19.59 15.87
N ASP A 154 -12.48 -20.59 15.75
CA ASP A 154 -11.83 -21.24 16.90
C ASP A 154 -10.65 -20.41 17.43
N ALA A 155 -10.02 -19.59 16.57
CA ALA A 155 -8.96 -18.66 16.95
C ALA A 155 -8.94 -17.39 16.09
N VAL A 156 -8.53 -16.28 16.71
CA VAL A 156 -8.38 -14.98 16.06
C VAL A 156 -6.98 -14.43 16.29
N ILE A 157 -6.38 -13.89 15.24
CA ILE A 157 -5.14 -13.11 15.29
C ILE A 157 -5.43 -11.71 14.75
N ALA A 158 -5.39 -10.72 15.63
CA ALA A 158 -5.66 -9.33 15.30
C ALA A 158 -4.35 -8.52 15.35
N ILE A 159 -3.93 -7.98 14.20
CA ILE A 159 -2.65 -7.27 14.06
C ILE A 159 -2.92 -5.77 13.94
N SER A 160 -2.25 -4.95 14.75
CA SER A 160 -2.47 -3.50 14.84
C SER A 160 -3.96 -3.22 15.11
N MET A 161 -4.49 -3.89 16.13
CA MET A 161 -5.94 -4.03 16.34
C MET A 161 -6.60 -2.76 16.85
N PHE A 162 -7.79 -2.49 16.32
CA PHE A 162 -8.83 -1.72 16.99
C PHE A 162 -10.15 -2.47 16.83
N SER A 163 -10.82 -2.83 17.93
CA SER A 163 -12.14 -3.48 17.91
C SER A 163 -12.83 -3.35 19.27
N GLU A 164 -14.10 -2.96 19.28
CA GLU A 164 -14.93 -2.91 20.49
C GLU A 164 -15.69 -4.22 20.74
N ALA A 165 -15.54 -5.21 19.86
CA ALA A 165 -16.25 -6.50 19.95
C ALA A 165 -15.55 -7.51 20.86
N VAL A 166 -14.37 -7.19 21.39
CA VAL A 166 -13.62 -8.05 22.32
C VAL A 166 -14.21 -7.91 23.73
N SER A 167 -14.49 -9.04 24.38
CA SER A 167 -14.88 -9.11 25.79
C SER A 167 -13.86 -9.92 26.60
N ALA A 168 -14.14 -10.09 27.90
CA ALA A 168 -13.32 -10.93 28.77
C ALA A 168 -13.23 -12.39 28.28
N ASP A 169 -14.30 -12.88 27.63
CA ASP A 169 -14.52 -14.28 27.27
C ASP A 169 -14.67 -14.52 25.75
N ALA A 170 -14.84 -13.48 24.94
CA ALA A 170 -14.97 -13.58 23.48
C ALA A 170 -13.96 -12.69 22.72
N PRO A 171 -13.43 -13.16 21.56
CA PRO A 171 -13.66 -14.46 20.90
C PRO A 171 -12.91 -15.62 21.56
N ARG A 172 -13.22 -16.89 21.26
CA ARG A 172 -12.69 -18.08 21.95
C ARG A 172 -11.18 -18.03 22.24
N ASN A 173 -10.35 -17.91 21.21
CA ASN A 173 -8.93 -17.64 21.34
C ASN A 173 -8.60 -16.32 20.65
N LEU A 174 -7.93 -15.39 21.34
CA LEU A 174 -7.50 -14.11 20.77
C LEU A 174 -6.01 -13.86 21.03
N LEU A 175 -5.25 -13.71 19.93
CA LEU A 175 -3.94 -13.10 19.92
C LEU A 175 -4.04 -11.69 19.35
N VAL A 176 -3.56 -10.69 20.08
CA VAL A 176 -3.38 -9.33 19.57
C VAL A 176 -1.89 -9.05 19.39
N ILE A 177 -1.50 -8.60 18.20
CA ILE A 177 -0.11 -8.24 17.87
C ILE A 177 -0.06 -6.76 17.52
N ALA A 178 0.84 -5.99 18.10
CA ALA A 178 1.08 -4.60 17.74
C ALA A 178 2.57 -4.31 17.59
N GLY A 179 2.94 -3.36 16.73
CA GLY A 179 4.29 -2.83 16.64
C GLY A 179 4.60 -1.89 17.81
N GLU A 180 5.84 -1.90 18.27
CA GLU A 180 6.33 -1.04 19.36
C GLU A 180 6.17 0.46 19.04
N TRP A 181 6.26 0.85 17.77
CA TRP A 181 6.09 2.25 17.35
C TRP A 181 4.62 2.64 17.15
N GLU A 182 3.69 1.71 17.37
CA GLU A 182 2.25 1.96 17.32
C GLU A 182 1.70 2.23 18.73
N THR A 183 2.26 3.21 19.45
CA THR A 183 2.05 3.40 20.90
C THR A 183 0.60 3.18 21.37
N MET A 184 -0.38 3.84 20.75
CA MET A 184 -1.80 3.67 21.12
C MET A 184 -2.35 2.26 20.82
N LEU A 185 -1.95 1.63 19.71
CA LEU A 185 -2.40 0.28 19.36
C LEU A 185 -1.67 -0.81 20.18
N ALA A 186 -0.44 -0.55 20.63
CA ALA A 186 0.25 -1.38 21.60
C ALA A 186 -0.45 -1.36 22.97
N GLU A 187 -0.90 -0.17 23.40
CA GLU A 187 -1.73 -0.02 24.59
C GLU A 187 -3.08 -0.74 24.42
N GLU A 188 -3.73 -0.62 23.26
CA GLU A 188 -4.99 -1.31 22.97
C GLU A 188 -4.82 -2.83 22.96
N ALA A 189 -3.71 -3.36 22.44
CA ALA A 189 -3.41 -4.78 22.49
C ALA A 189 -3.31 -5.31 23.94
N VAL A 190 -2.63 -4.57 24.81
CA VAL A 190 -2.52 -4.92 26.24
C VAL A 190 -3.86 -4.75 26.96
N LYS A 191 -4.63 -3.73 26.61
CA LYS A 191 -5.99 -3.52 27.14
C LYS A 191 -6.91 -4.70 26.79
N ALA A 192 -6.88 -5.19 25.56
CA ALA A 192 -7.66 -6.34 25.14
C ALA A 192 -7.29 -7.62 25.90
N LEU A 193 -6.00 -7.86 26.15
CA LEU A 193 -5.56 -8.95 27.03
C LEU A 193 -6.08 -8.78 28.47
N ARG A 194 -6.05 -7.55 28.99
CA ARG A 194 -6.48 -7.23 30.36
C ARG A 194 -7.97 -7.31 30.60
N LEU A 195 -8.79 -7.40 29.56
CA LEU A 195 -10.21 -7.72 29.71
C LEU A 195 -10.40 -9.12 30.33
N ALA A 196 -9.49 -10.06 30.05
CA ALA A 196 -9.54 -11.41 30.63
C ALA A 196 -8.80 -11.52 31.97
N ASP A 197 -7.66 -10.82 32.13
CA ASP A 197 -6.93 -10.73 33.40
C ASP A 197 -6.33 -9.32 33.58
N PRO A 198 -6.85 -8.51 34.51
CA PRO A 198 -6.36 -7.15 34.77
C PRO A 198 -4.87 -7.04 35.13
N GLN A 199 -4.23 -8.11 35.61
CA GLN A 199 -2.81 -8.13 35.99
C GLN A 199 -1.88 -8.57 34.86
N ALA A 200 -2.43 -9.04 33.73
CA ALA A 200 -1.63 -9.53 32.63
C ALA A 200 -0.78 -8.43 31.97
N SER A 201 0.41 -8.83 31.52
CA SER A 201 1.37 -8.03 30.78
C SER A 201 1.56 -8.57 29.36
N ALA A 202 2.08 -7.73 28.46
CA ALA A 202 2.41 -8.17 27.12
C ALA A 202 3.39 -9.37 27.16
N GLY A 203 3.10 -10.39 26.36
CA GLY A 203 3.86 -11.65 26.32
C GLY A 203 3.19 -12.77 27.11
N ASP A 204 2.44 -12.45 28.16
CA ASP A 204 1.73 -13.42 29.00
C ASP A 204 0.63 -14.14 28.21
N VAL A 205 0.44 -15.42 28.53
CA VAL A 205 -0.69 -16.23 28.03
C VAL A 205 -1.68 -16.39 29.19
N VAL A 206 -2.89 -15.87 29.01
CA VAL A 206 -4.00 -16.02 29.96
C VAL A 206 -4.95 -17.08 29.42
N GLY A 207 -5.49 -17.93 30.29
CA GLY A 207 -6.34 -19.06 29.89
C GLY A 207 -5.57 -20.17 29.17
N ASP A 208 -6.31 -21.09 28.54
CA ASP A 208 -5.76 -22.22 27.78
C ASP A 208 -6.21 -22.13 26.31
N PRO A 209 -5.29 -21.86 25.36
CA PRO A 209 -5.58 -21.86 23.93
C PRO A 209 -6.16 -23.18 23.42
N ALA A 210 -5.71 -24.32 23.95
CA ALA A 210 -6.20 -25.64 23.52
C ALA A 210 -7.66 -25.89 23.93
N GLN A 211 -8.15 -25.16 24.94
CA GLN A 211 -9.55 -25.20 25.40
C GLN A 211 -10.41 -24.08 24.80
N GLY A 212 -9.85 -23.22 23.95
CA GLY A 212 -10.59 -22.10 23.37
C GLY A 212 -10.86 -20.97 24.36
N THR A 213 -9.94 -20.73 25.29
CA THR A 213 -10.01 -19.65 26.30
C THR A 213 -8.78 -18.76 26.32
N GLY A 214 -7.84 -18.98 25.40
CA GLY A 214 -6.54 -18.33 25.39
C GLY A 214 -6.64 -16.83 25.04
N ARG A 215 -5.87 -16.00 25.76
CA ARG A 215 -5.60 -14.60 25.41
C ARG A 215 -4.10 -14.31 25.45
N ARG A 216 -3.62 -13.54 24.48
CA ARG A 216 -2.24 -13.06 24.46
C ARG A 216 -2.14 -11.72 23.75
N ALA A 217 -1.28 -10.85 24.25
CA ALA A 217 -0.82 -9.65 23.54
C ALA A 217 0.68 -9.77 23.25
N VAL A 218 1.11 -9.43 22.04
CA VAL A 218 2.52 -9.44 21.63
C VAL A 218 2.91 -8.09 21.05
N ILE A 219 3.97 -7.48 21.58
CA ILE A 219 4.54 -6.24 21.06
C ILE A 219 5.78 -6.57 20.22
N ALA A 220 5.70 -6.35 18.91
CA ALA A 220 6.78 -6.55 17.98
C ALA A 220 7.77 -5.37 18.04
N PRO A 221 9.07 -5.61 18.28
CA PRO A 221 10.03 -4.53 18.51
C PRO A 221 10.37 -3.77 17.23
N LYS A 222 10.61 -2.46 17.35
CA LYS A 222 11.17 -1.57 16.31
C LYS A 222 10.44 -1.57 14.97
N VAL A 223 9.13 -1.79 15.00
CA VAL A 223 8.29 -1.79 13.79
C VAL A 223 7.09 -0.90 13.97
N GLU A 224 6.71 -0.23 12.88
CA GLU A 224 5.47 0.53 12.75
C GLU A 224 4.36 -0.31 12.12
N HIS A 225 3.22 0.34 11.87
CA HIS A 225 1.94 -0.21 11.40
C HIS A 225 2.02 -1.15 10.19
N VAL A 226 2.90 -0.88 9.22
CA VAL A 226 3.10 -1.78 8.07
C VAL A 226 4.25 -2.75 8.34
N GLY A 227 5.34 -2.28 8.96
CA GLY A 227 6.50 -3.09 9.32
C GLY A 227 6.20 -4.31 10.20
N VAL A 228 5.16 -4.26 11.04
CA VAL A 228 4.71 -5.39 11.87
C VAL A 228 4.38 -6.63 11.02
N LEU A 229 3.90 -6.44 9.79
CA LEU A 229 3.56 -7.54 8.88
C LEU A 229 4.77 -8.34 8.39
N TYR A 230 5.96 -7.75 8.46
CA TYR A 230 7.22 -8.36 8.08
C TYR A 230 8.08 -8.75 9.29
N SER A 231 7.57 -8.54 10.52
CA SER A 231 8.30 -8.82 11.74
C SER A 231 8.38 -10.32 12.01
N ALA A 232 9.60 -10.83 12.23
CA ALA A 232 9.79 -12.21 12.65
C ALA A 232 9.05 -12.50 13.97
N THR A 233 8.97 -11.54 14.89
CA THR A 233 8.21 -11.69 16.15
C THR A 233 6.73 -11.92 15.88
N ALA A 234 6.13 -11.13 14.99
CA ALA A 234 4.71 -11.26 14.65
C ALA A 234 4.41 -12.58 13.93
N LEU A 235 5.25 -12.96 12.96
CA LEU A 235 5.09 -14.19 12.19
C LEU A 235 5.23 -15.46 13.06
N ASN A 236 6.22 -15.49 13.96
CA ASN A 236 6.36 -16.60 14.91
C ASN A 236 5.19 -16.64 15.89
N ALA A 237 4.82 -15.49 16.48
CA ALA A 237 3.70 -15.43 17.42
C ALA A 237 2.39 -15.92 16.80
N ALA A 238 2.12 -15.58 15.54
CA ALA A 238 0.95 -16.07 14.82
C ALA A 238 0.96 -17.59 14.63
N ARG A 239 2.08 -18.17 14.17
CA ARG A 239 2.20 -19.63 14.02
C ARG A 239 2.05 -20.34 15.36
N ASP A 240 2.84 -19.92 16.36
CA ASP A 240 2.90 -20.56 17.67
C ASP A 240 1.53 -20.48 18.38
N TRP A 241 0.78 -19.40 18.16
CA TRP A 241 -0.58 -19.25 18.68
C TRP A 241 -1.59 -20.22 18.07
N LEU A 242 -1.56 -20.38 16.74
CA LEU A 242 -2.46 -21.33 16.07
C LEU A 242 -2.08 -22.77 16.43
N ASP A 243 -0.78 -23.06 16.55
CA ASP A 243 -0.30 -24.38 16.97
C ASP A 243 -0.83 -24.73 18.36
N ALA A 244 -0.70 -23.81 19.33
CA ALA A 244 -1.27 -23.97 20.66
C ALA A 244 -2.81 -24.12 20.63
N SER A 245 -3.50 -23.32 19.80
CA SER A 245 -4.96 -23.34 19.71
C SER A 245 -5.52 -24.63 19.09
N PHE A 246 -4.77 -25.24 18.18
CA PHE A 246 -5.21 -26.42 17.42
C PHE A 246 -4.53 -27.73 17.84
N GLY A 247 -3.73 -27.72 18.91
CA GLY A 247 -3.00 -28.88 19.40
C GLY A 247 -2.00 -29.41 18.36
N ARG A 248 -1.32 -28.50 17.67
CA ARG A 248 -0.31 -28.80 16.65
C ARG A 248 1.06 -28.36 17.16
N ASP A 249 2.10 -28.89 16.53
CA ASP A 249 3.47 -28.46 16.71
C ASP A 249 4.10 -28.33 15.33
N SER A 250 4.47 -27.12 14.94
CA SER A 250 5.12 -26.83 13.68
C SER A 250 6.41 -26.05 13.90
N ALA A 251 7.44 -26.46 13.16
CA ALA A 251 8.76 -25.85 13.20
C ALA A 251 9.20 -25.43 11.79
N GLY A 252 10.05 -24.42 11.72
CA GLY A 252 10.62 -23.95 10.46
C GLY A 252 10.86 -22.45 10.44
N PRO A 253 11.55 -21.95 9.40
CA PRO A 253 11.71 -20.52 9.21
C PRO A 253 10.37 -19.85 8.89
N VAL A 254 10.21 -18.62 9.34
CA VAL A 254 9.13 -17.73 8.91
C VAL A 254 9.54 -16.97 7.65
N ALA A 255 8.57 -16.51 6.87
CA ALA A 255 8.83 -15.80 5.61
C ALA A 255 9.36 -14.37 5.86
N GLN A 256 10.65 -14.22 6.13
CA GLN A 256 11.33 -12.93 6.39
C GLN A 256 11.57 -12.14 5.10
N ARG A 257 10.49 -11.54 4.57
CA ARG A 257 10.48 -10.95 3.22
C ARG A 257 10.89 -9.48 3.18
N GLY A 258 10.68 -8.73 4.26
CA GLY A 258 10.77 -7.26 4.25
C GLY A 258 12.11 -6.70 3.76
N GLY A 259 13.23 -7.25 4.25
CA GLY A 259 14.57 -6.82 3.84
C GLY A 259 14.86 -7.08 2.35
N TRP A 260 14.43 -8.23 1.83
CA TRP A 260 14.61 -8.60 0.44
C TRP A 260 13.69 -7.81 -0.51
N ILE A 261 12.47 -7.49 -0.06
CA ILE A 261 11.59 -6.55 -0.76
C ILE A 261 12.25 -5.17 -0.86
N ALA A 262 12.75 -4.63 0.26
CA ALA A 262 13.43 -3.34 0.25
C ALA A 262 14.65 -3.33 -0.68
N ALA A 263 15.47 -4.39 -0.62
CA ALA A 263 16.62 -4.57 -1.51
C ALA A 263 16.21 -4.63 -2.98
N LEU A 264 15.14 -5.39 -3.32
CA LEU A 264 14.59 -5.49 -4.67
C LEU A 264 14.14 -4.13 -5.19
N LEU A 265 13.34 -3.39 -4.42
CA LEU A 265 12.80 -2.09 -4.83
C LEU A 265 13.92 -1.05 -4.99
N LEU A 266 14.85 -0.97 -4.04
CA LEU A 266 15.98 -0.04 -4.10
C LEU A 266 16.94 -0.37 -5.24
N ALA A 267 17.24 -1.66 -5.48
CA ALA A 267 18.08 -2.07 -6.59
C ALA A 267 17.39 -1.83 -7.94
N THR A 268 16.07 -2.01 -8.02
CA THR A 268 15.28 -1.67 -9.21
C THR A 268 15.35 -0.18 -9.48
N VAL A 269 15.08 0.68 -8.49
CA VAL A 269 15.26 2.15 -8.64
C VAL A 269 16.70 2.47 -9.03
N GLY A 270 17.70 1.87 -8.39
CA GLY A 270 19.12 2.05 -8.71
C GLY A 270 19.49 1.69 -10.15
N LEU A 271 18.85 0.66 -10.72
CA LEU A 271 19.03 0.23 -12.11
C LEU A 271 18.55 1.30 -13.12
N ALA A 272 17.64 2.19 -12.74
CA ALA A 272 17.21 3.28 -13.61
C ALA A 272 18.34 4.27 -13.94
N TRP A 273 19.34 4.43 -13.05
CA TRP A 273 20.47 5.34 -13.30
C TRP A 273 21.35 4.94 -14.49
N PRO A 274 21.90 3.71 -14.58
CA PRO A 274 22.65 3.29 -15.75
C PRO A 274 21.77 3.18 -16.99
N LEU A 275 20.50 2.75 -16.87
CA LEU A 275 19.56 2.66 -18.00
C LEU A 275 19.23 4.03 -18.59
N ALA A 276 19.08 5.06 -17.76
CA ALA A 276 18.84 6.42 -18.23
C ALA A 276 19.92 6.90 -19.20
N ARG A 277 21.16 6.36 -19.14
CA ARG A 277 22.24 6.74 -20.07
C ARG A 277 22.02 6.28 -21.50
N TRP A 278 21.16 5.29 -21.74
CA TRP A 278 20.80 4.84 -23.09
C TRP A 278 19.80 5.76 -23.77
N LEU A 279 19.14 6.65 -23.01
CA LEU A 279 18.37 7.74 -23.58
C LEU A 279 19.30 8.70 -24.35
N PRO A 280 18.77 9.50 -25.30
CA PRO A 280 19.58 10.36 -26.14
C PRO A 280 20.20 11.48 -25.32
N ALA A 281 21.41 11.88 -25.71
CA ALA A 281 22.03 13.08 -25.15
C ALA A 281 21.27 14.32 -25.63
N GLY A 282 21.04 15.26 -24.73
CA GLY A 282 20.60 16.59 -25.14
C GLY A 282 21.13 17.65 -24.20
N THR A 283 21.51 18.78 -24.78
CA THR A 283 21.87 20.00 -24.04
C THR A 283 20.64 20.69 -23.43
N GLY A 284 19.45 20.36 -23.95
CA GLY A 284 18.18 21.00 -23.59
C GLY A 284 18.02 22.35 -24.29
N PRO A 285 16.84 22.98 -24.18
CA PRO A 285 16.63 24.33 -24.69
C PRO A 285 17.44 25.35 -23.88
N ALA A 286 17.95 26.38 -24.55
CA ALA A 286 18.54 27.55 -23.90
C ALA A 286 17.41 28.41 -23.34
N LEU A 287 17.11 28.24 -22.05
CA LEU A 287 16.03 28.95 -21.36
C LEU A 287 16.59 30.15 -20.57
N PRO A 288 15.82 31.24 -20.42
CA PRO A 288 16.21 32.33 -19.54
C PRO A 288 16.26 31.81 -18.09
N PRO A 289 17.23 32.27 -17.27
CA PRO A 289 17.33 31.81 -15.89
C PRO A 289 16.09 32.23 -15.09
N LEU A 290 15.57 31.30 -14.27
CA LEU A 290 14.51 31.61 -13.32
C LEU A 290 15.10 32.28 -12.08
N SER A 291 14.74 33.55 -11.86
CA SER A 291 15.11 34.27 -10.64
C SER A 291 14.49 33.63 -9.40
N ALA A 292 15.11 33.81 -8.23
CA ALA A 292 14.59 33.27 -6.97
C ALA A 292 13.14 33.74 -6.69
N GLY A 293 12.82 35.00 -6.98
CA GLY A 293 11.46 35.53 -6.86
C GLY A 293 10.44 34.81 -7.75
N ARG A 294 10.80 34.51 -9.00
CA ARG A 294 9.93 33.73 -9.90
C ARG A 294 9.70 32.31 -9.40
N VAL A 295 10.75 31.67 -8.87
CA VAL A 295 10.64 30.34 -8.25
C VAL A 295 9.72 30.38 -7.02
N LEU A 296 9.86 31.38 -6.15
CA LEU A 296 8.99 31.56 -4.99
C LEU A 296 7.53 31.75 -5.41
N VAL A 297 7.26 32.61 -6.41
CA VAL A 297 5.90 32.82 -6.92
C VAL A 297 5.33 31.52 -7.50
N ALA A 298 6.08 30.80 -8.34
CA ALA A 298 5.60 29.57 -8.95
C ALA A 298 5.39 28.40 -7.96
N ALA A 299 6.12 28.38 -6.83
CA ALA A 299 5.95 27.38 -5.78
C ALA A 299 4.84 27.76 -4.79
N LEU A 300 4.78 29.01 -4.34
CA LEU A 300 3.92 29.44 -3.24
C LEU A 300 2.54 29.92 -3.69
N ALA A 301 2.43 30.58 -4.85
CA ALA A 301 1.13 31.10 -5.28
C ALA A 301 0.11 29.98 -5.53
N PRO A 302 0.42 28.88 -6.26
CA PRO A 302 -0.49 27.74 -6.38
C PRO A 302 -0.70 27.05 -5.03
N ALA A 303 0.35 26.90 -4.22
CA ALA A 303 0.26 26.23 -2.92
C ALA A 303 -0.75 26.88 -1.96
N LEU A 304 -0.93 28.20 -2.03
CA LEU A 304 -1.90 28.93 -1.22
C LEU A 304 -3.26 29.03 -1.92
N SER A 305 -3.28 29.38 -3.21
CA SER A 305 -4.54 29.69 -3.91
C SER A 305 -5.37 28.46 -4.26
N VAL A 306 -4.75 27.33 -4.62
CA VAL A 306 -5.46 26.10 -5.00
C VAL A 306 -6.33 25.55 -3.87
N PRO A 307 -5.82 25.30 -2.64
CA PRO A 307 -6.68 24.78 -1.57
C PRO A 307 -7.77 25.77 -1.19
N LEU A 308 -7.52 27.09 -1.23
CA LEU A 308 -8.54 28.10 -0.99
C LEU A 308 -9.63 28.13 -2.08
N ALA A 309 -9.25 27.94 -3.34
CA ALA A 309 -10.18 27.90 -4.46
C ALA A 309 -11.03 26.62 -4.46
N LEU A 310 -10.47 25.49 -4.01
CA LEU A 310 -11.17 24.21 -3.94
C LEU A 310 -11.99 24.03 -2.66
N ALA A 311 -11.68 24.74 -1.58
CA ALA A 311 -12.38 24.63 -0.29
C ALA A 311 -13.93 24.75 -0.36
N PRO A 312 -14.53 25.59 -1.22
CA PRO A 312 -15.99 25.69 -1.33
C PRO A 312 -16.66 24.53 -2.08
N PHE A 313 -15.90 23.64 -2.73
CA PHE A 313 -16.45 22.63 -3.63
C PHE A 313 -16.28 21.23 -3.07
N GLU A 314 -17.39 20.49 -3.02
CA GLU A 314 -17.39 19.04 -2.81
C GLU A 314 -17.70 18.34 -4.14
N ILE A 315 -16.72 17.62 -4.69
CA ILE A 315 -16.85 16.90 -5.96
C ILE A 315 -16.64 15.41 -5.66
N ARG A 316 -17.63 14.60 -6.04
CA ARG A 316 -17.67 13.15 -5.84
C ARG A 316 -18.08 12.46 -7.13
N VAL A 317 -17.15 12.39 -8.09
CA VAL A 317 -17.37 11.80 -9.42
C VAL A 317 -16.63 10.48 -9.52
N LEU A 318 -15.38 10.42 -9.08
CA LEU A 318 -14.59 9.20 -9.06
C LEU A 318 -14.96 8.36 -7.83
N PRO A 319 -15.18 7.04 -8.00
CA PRO A 319 -15.56 6.16 -6.90
C PRO A 319 -14.33 5.76 -6.07
N VAL A 320 -13.41 6.68 -5.79
CA VAL A 320 -12.18 6.44 -5.03
C VAL A 320 -11.98 7.57 -4.05
N LEU A 321 -11.72 7.20 -2.81
CA LEU A 321 -11.54 8.14 -1.72
C LEU A 321 -10.44 9.16 -2.06
N VAL A 322 -10.74 10.44 -1.84
CA VAL A 322 -9.89 11.60 -2.15
C VAL A 322 -9.42 11.75 -3.61
N ALA A 323 -9.81 10.87 -4.54
CA ALA A 323 -9.32 10.90 -5.91
C ALA A 323 -9.76 12.18 -6.64
N ASP A 324 -11.03 12.56 -6.55
CA ASP A 324 -11.54 13.80 -7.17
C ASP A 324 -10.77 15.03 -6.70
N TYR A 325 -10.59 15.15 -5.38
CA TYR A 325 -9.82 16.24 -4.79
C TYR A 325 -8.38 16.23 -5.30
N LEU A 326 -7.72 15.08 -5.35
CA LEU A 326 -6.37 14.95 -5.88
C LEU A 326 -6.29 15.32 -7.37
N VAL A 327 -7.24 14.90 -8.21
CA VAL A 327 -7.28 15.28 -9.63
C VAL A 327 -7.31 16.80 -9.76
N LEU A 328 -8.24 17.44 -9.06
CA LEU A 328 -8.45 18.89 -9.15
C LEU A 328 -7.30 19.66 -8.53
N HIS A 329 -6.81 19.24 -7.37
CA HIS A 329 -5.70 19.89 -6.68
C HIS A 329 -4.41 19.80 -7.50
N LEU A 330 -4.05 18.60 -7.96
CA LEU A 330 -2.87 18.41 -8.83
C LEU A 330 -3.04 19.15 -10.17
N GLY A 331 -4.23 19.06 -10.77
CA GLY A 331 -4.53 19.70 -12.05
C GLY A 331 -4.45 21.21 -11.97
N LEU A 332 -5.17 21.83 -11.04
CA LEU A 332 -5.17 23.29 -10.87
C LEU A 332 -3.79 23.79 -10.44
N TYR A 333 -3.14 23.14 -9.48
CA TYR A 333 -1.78 23.48 -9.06
C TYR A 333 -0.82 23.43 -10.26
N GLY A 334 -0.81 22.31 -10.98
CA GLY A 334 0.05 22.10 -12.14
C GLY A 334 -0.22 23.12 -13.24
N LEU A 335 -1.48 23.35 -13.61
CA LEU A 335 -1.85 24.29 -14.67
C LEU A 335 -1.49 25.74 -14.30
N MET A 336 -1.71 26.16 -13.04
CA MET A 336 -1.30 27.49 -12.57
C MET A 336 0.21 27.66 -12.64
N THR A 337 0.98 26.66 -12.18
CA THR A 337 2.44 26.70 -12.29
C THR A 337 2.89 26.71 -13.76
N LEU A 338 2.28 25.90 -14.62
CA LEU A 338 2.60 25.86 -16.06
C LEU A 338 2.28 27.18 -16.76
N ALA A 339 1.20 27.86 -16.40
CA ALA A 339 0.85 29.17 -16.95
C ALA A 339 1.92 30.23 -16.60
N LEU A 340 2.40 30.24 -15.35
CA LEU A 340 3.51 31.11 -14.94
C LEU A 340 4.81 30.79 -15.69
N LEU A 341 5.15 29.49 -15.79
CA LEU A 341 6.33 29.02 -16.51
C LEU A 341 6.25 29.33 -18.01
N TRP A 342 5.07 29.19 -18.61
CA TRP A 342 4.80 29.57 -20.00
C TRP A 342 5.05 31.06 -20.22
N TYR A 343 4.47 31.91 -19.36
CA TYR A 343 4.64 33.35 -19.41
C TYR A 343 6.12 33.78 -19.28
N TRP A 344 6.93 33.03 -18.52
CA TRP A 344 8.38 33.26 -18.40
C TRP A 344 9.23 32.50 -19.44
N GLY A 345 8.60 31.94 -20.47
CA GLY A 345 9.28 31.30 -21.60
C GLY A 345 9.95 29.96 -21.28
N GLN A 346 9.63 29.31 -20.16
CA GLN A 346 10.27 28.08 -19.69
C GLN A 346 9.79 26.81 -20.42
N LEU A 347 8.67 26.88 -21.14
CA LEU A 347 8.17 25.76 -21.96
C LEU A 347 8.82 25.68 -23.34
N HIS A 348 9.55 26.72 -23.77
CA HIS A 348 10.16 26.76 -25.09
C HIS A 348 11.15 25.60 -25.29
N GLY A 349 10.96 24.84 -26.37
CA GLY A 349 11.83 23.71 -26.72
C GLY A 349 11.76 22.50 -25.78
N GLN A 350 10.79 22.46 -24.85
CA GLN A 350 10.58 21.31 -23.96
C GLN A 350 9.90 20.13 -24.66
N PHE A 351 9.22 20.34 -25.79
CA PHE A 351 8.38 19.34 -26.47
C PHE A 351 8.87 18.94 -27.88
N PRO A 352 10.15 18.57 -28.09
CA PRO A 352 10.56 17.95 -29.34
C PRO A 352 9.93 16.55 -29.49
N LYS A 353 9.79 16.02 -30.71
CA LYS A 353 9.18 14.69 -30.97
C LYS A 353 9.68 13.55 -30.07
N ARG A 354 10.95 13.60 -29.65
CA ARG A 354 11.56 12.60 -28.76
C ARG A 354 11.01 12.56 -27.33
N ILE A 355 10.30 13.60 -26.88
CA ILE A 355 9.74 13.66 -25.53
C ILE A 355 8.80 12.48 -25.26
N TRP A 356 7.98 12.10 -26.24
CA TRP A 356 6.92 11.12 -26.07
C TRP A 356 7.46 9.73 -25.74
N TRP A 357 8.47 9.27 -26.48
CA TRP A 357 9.05 7.96 -26.21
C TRP A 357 9.95 7.95 -24.97
N ILE A 358 10.58 9.08 -24.61
CA ILE A 358 11.33 9.19 -23.35
C ILE A 358 10.36 9.12 -22.16
N ALA A 359 9.25 9.87 -22.21
CA ALA A 359 8.20 9.82 -21.21
C ALA A 359 7.58 8.42 -21.13
N ALA A 360 7.34 7.77 -22.26
CA ALA A 360 6.87 6.39 -22.30
C ALA A 360 7.88 5.42 -21.67
N ALA A 361 9.18 5.57 -21.93
CA ALA A 361 10.20 4.72 -21.30
C ALA A 361 10.24 4.89 -19.77
N VAL A 362 10.08 6.12 -19.27
CA VAL A 362 9.97 6.40 -17.83
C VAL A 362 8.70 5.77 -17.25
N ALA A 363 7.56 5.93 -17.92
CA ALA A 363 6.29 5.36 -17.49
C ALA A 363 6.33 3.82 -17.48
N ILE A 364 6.85 3.19 -18.55
CA ILE A 364 7.03 1.73 -18.65
C ILE A 364 7.93 1.23 -17.52
N PHE A 365 9.04 1.91 -17.25
CA PHE A 365 9.92 1.51 -16.15
C PHE A 365 9.22 1.61 -14.79
N GLY A 366 8.54 2.73 -14.50
CA GLY A 366 7.85 2.92 -13.23
C GLY A 366 6.65 2.00 -13.04
N ILE A 367 5.84 1.80 -14.07
CA ILE A 367 4.59 1.03 -14.02
C ILE A 367 4.85 -0.47 -14.20
N ALA A 368 5.59 -0.88 -15.22
CA ALA A 368 5.75 -2.30 -15.53
C ALA A 368 6.90 -2.95 -14.75
N VAL A 369 8.07 -2.30 -14.66
CA VAL A 369 9.25 -2.90 -14.02
C VAL A 369 9.14 -2.77 -12.50
N LEU A 370 9.08 -1.54 -11.99
CA LEU A 370 8.97 -1.30 -10.55
C LEU A 370 7.57 -1.68 -10.03
N GLY A 371 6.52 -1.27 -10.74
CA GLY A 371 5.15 -1.64 -10.38
C GLY A 371 4.89 -3.14 -10.45
N GLY A 372 5.54 -3.90 -11.35
CA GLY A 372 5.48 -5.36 -11.36
C GLY A 372 6.12 -6.00 -10.13
N ALA A 373 7.25 -5.46 -9.65
CA ALA A 373 7.86 -5.91 -8.40
C ALA A 373 6.97 -5.60 -7.18
N ILE A 374 6.34 -4.43 -7.16
CA ILE A 374 5.35 -4.05 -6.13
C ILE A 374 4.15 -5.00 -6.18
N ASP A 375 3.58 -5.24 -7.38
CA ASP A 375 2.42 -6.13 -7.58
C ASP A 375 2.68 -7.55 -7.08
N ARG A 376 3.90 -8.07 -7.28
CA ARG A 376 4.27 -9.43 -6.92
C ARG A 376 4.54 -9.61 -5.42
N TYR A 377 5.14 -8.62 -4.77
CA TYR A 377 5.73 -8.81 -3.43
C TYR A 377 5.24 -7.87 -2.34
N VAL A 378 4.52 -6.80 -2.66
CA VAL A 378 4.15 -5.75 -1.70
C VAL A 378 2.64 -5.54 -1.66
N ALA A 379 2.05 -5.11 -2.77
CA ALA A 379 0.64 -4.74 -2.81
C ALA A 379 0.14 -4.84 -4.25
N SER A 380 -1.16 -5.07 -4.45
CA SER A 380 -1.79 -5.03 -5.77
C SER A 380 -1.49 -3.71 -6.47
N PHE A 381 -0.88 -3.82 -7.65
CA PHE A 381 -0.46 -2.68 -8.47
C PHE A 381 -0.89 -2.83 -9.93
N LEU A 382 -1.41 -4.00 -10.32
CA LEU A 382 -2.07 -4.20 -11.60
C LEU A 382 -3.58 -3.93 -11.48
N PRO A 383 -4.13 -2.98 -12.27
CA PRO A 383 -5.54 -2.62 -12.22
C PRO A 383 -6.42 -3.69 -12.86
N HIS A 384 -7.63 -3.86 -12.32
CA HIS A 384 -8.74 -4.41 -13.09
C HIS A 384 -9.33 -3.33 -14.01
N ALA A 385 -10.16 -3.71 -14.98
CA ALA A 385 -10.66 -2.81 -16.03
C ALA A 385 -11.31 -1.52 -15.49
N GLY A 386 -12.08 -1.62 -14.40
CA GLY A 386 -12.74 -0.48 -13.75
C GLY A 386 -11.80 0.63 -13.26
N ARG A 387 -10.55 0.29 -12.90
CA ARG A 387 -9.55 1.27 -12.43
C ARG A 387 -8.94 2.10 -13.56
N MET A 388 -9.07 1.69 -14.82
CA MET A 388 -8.48 2.44 -15.94
C MET A 388 -9.09 3.83 -16.11
N VAL A 389 -10.39 3.99 -15.83
CA VAL A 389 -11.06 5.31 -15.87
C VAL A 389 -10.55 6.20 -14.74
N ILE A 390 -10.38 5.65 -13.54
CA ILE A 390 -9.82 6.37 -12.37
C ILE A 390 -8.39 6.82 -12.66
N ILE A 391 -7.54 5.94 -13.19
CA ILE A 391 -6.16 6.24 -13.57
C ILE A 391 -6.12 7.33 -14.65
N ALA A 392 -7.00 7.26 -15.65
CA ALA A 392 -7.12 8.27 -16.69
C ALA A 392 -7.52 9.64 -16.10
N GLY A 393 -8.50 9.68 -15.19
CA GLY A 393 -8.89 10.89 -14.46
C GLY A 393 -7.72 11.47 -13.65
N LEU A 394 -7.03 10.65 -12.87
CA LEU A 394 -5.86 11.06 -12.10
C LEU A 394 -4.71 11.54 -12.99
N ALA A 395 -4.54 10.98 -14.19
CA ALA A 395 -3.53 11.43 -15.13
C ALA A 395 -3.77 12.88 -15.59
N LEU A 396 -5.04 13.32 -15.71
CA LEU A 396 -5.38 14.71 -16.03
C LEU A 396 -4.86 15.70 -14.98
N GLY A 397 -4.76 15.30 -13.71
CA GLY A 397 -4.18 16.11 -12.64
C GLY A 397 -2.69 15.89 -12.44
N ALA A 398 -2.25 14.64 -12.38
CA ALA A 398 -0.87 14.28 -12.04
C ALA A 398 0.13 14.65 -13.14
N MET A 399 -0.24 14.55 -14.42
CA MET A 399 0.65 14.90 -15.54
C MET A 399 1.00 16.39 -15.58
N PRO A 400 0.05 17.35 -15.54
CA PRO A 400 0.41 18.77 -15.50
C PRO A 400 1.20 19.13 -14.23
N PHE A 401 0.87 18.53 -13.08
CA PHE A 401 1.62 18.74 -11.84
C PHE A 401 3.08 18.29 -11.94
N LEU A 402 3.34 17.05 -12.37
CA LEU A 402 4.70 16.51 -12.50
C LEU A 402 5.47 17.16 -13.65
N LEU A 403 4.80 17.59 -14.71
CA LEU A 403 5.39 18.41 -15.76
C LEU A 403 5.90 19.75 -15.20
N ALA A 404 5.07 20.42 -14.40
CA ALA A 404 5.45 21.65 -13.69
C ALA A 404 6.63 21.41 -12.72
N ASP A 405 6.56 20.38 -11.88
CA ASP A 405 7.63 19.99 -10.94
C ASP A 405 8.94 19.71 -11.68
N GLY A 406 8.89 18.94 -12.78
CA GLY A 406 10.07 18.62 -13.58
C GLY A 406 10.77 19.87 -14.10
N ILE A 407 10.01 20.83 -14.66
CA ILE A 407 10.56 22.09 -15.16
C ILE A 407 11.06 22.97 -14.00
N LEU A 408 10.30 23.06 -12.91
CA LEU A 408 10.71 23.79 -11.71
C LEU A 408 11.92 23.17 -11.02
N THR A 409 12.23 21.90 -11.21
CA THR A 409 13.45 21.27 -10.67
C THR A 409 14.56 21.14 -11.71
N GLU A 410 14.37 21.72 -12.90
CA GLU A 410 15.27 21.69 -14.07
C GLU A 410 15.73 20.28 -14.43
N GLY A 411 14.85 19.28 -14.26
CA GLY A 411 15.18 17.89 -14.51
C GLY A 411 16.40 17.43 -13.70
N GLY A 412 16.49 17.89 -12.44
CA GLY A 412 17.55 17.56 -11.51
C GLY A 412 18.84 18.38 -11.65
N LYS A 413 18.82 19.52 -12.36
CA LYS A 413 19.94 20.49 -12.39
C LYS A 413 19.77 21.63 -11.39
N ALA A 414 18.57 21.83 -10.86
CA ALA A 414 18.28 22.89 -9.90
C ALA A 414 19.06 22.68 -8.58
N ARG A 415 19.33 23.79 -7.88
CA ARG A 415 19.90 23.77 -6.53
C ARG A 415 18.96 23.08 -5.54
N LEU A 416 19.50 22.43 -4.51
CA LEU A 416 18.73 21.64 -3.55
C LEU A 416 17.61 22.44 -2.88
N TRP A 417 17.87 23.71 -2.49
CA TRP A 417 16.84 24.56 -1.85
C TRP A 417 15.59 24.72 -2.72
N ARG A 418 15.74 24.78 -4.05
CA ARG A 418 14.62 24.93 -4.99
C ARG A 418 13.81 23.65 -5.07
N VAL A 419 14.48 22.48 -5.08
CA VAL A 419 13.82 21.17 -5.04
C VAL A 419 13.04 20.99 -3.74
N VAL A 420 13.66 21.34 -2.60
CA VAL A 420 13.02 21.27 -1.28
C VAL A 420 11.82 22.22 -1.22
N LEU A 421 11.98 23.48 -1.63
CA LEU A 421 10.91 24.48 -1.62
C LEU A 421 9.69 24.02 -2.42
N VAL A 422 9.87 23.56 -3.67
CA VAL A 422 8.76 23.15 -4.55
C VAL A 422 7.97 22.01 -3.93
N ARG A 423 8.65 21.02 -3.38
CA ARG A 423 8.01 19.84 -2.78
C ARG A 423 7.36 20.16 -1.43
N VAL A 424 8.03 20.93 -0.58
CA VAL A 424 7.47 21.37 0.71
C VAL A 424 6.27 22.28 0.50
N ALA A 425 6.31 23.18 -0.49
CA ALA A 425 5.17 24.04 -0.83
C ALA A 425 3.97 23.21 -1.28
N PHE A 426 4.17 22.18 -2.12
CA PHE A 426 3.10 21.26 -2.49
C PHE A 426 2.55 20.46 -1.31
N LEU A 427 3.42 19.87 -0.48
CA LEU A 427 2.99 19.14 0.73
C LEU A 427 2.25 20.05 1.71
N GLY A 428 2.71 21.29 1.87
CA GLY A 428 2.03 22.33 2.66
C GLY A 428 0.69 22.72 2.07
N SER A 429 0.53 22.69 0.74
CA SER A 429 -0.75 22.92 0.06
C SER A 429 -1.77 21.83 0.38
N LEU A 430 -1.36 20.56 0.38
CA LEU A 430 -2.19 19.45 0.83
C LEU A 430 -2.52 19.57 2.33
N GLY A 431 -1.55 19.95 3.16
CA GLY A 431 -1.78 20.20 4.58
C GLY A 431 -2.80 21.31 4.83
N LEU A 432 -2.71 22.42 4.08
CA LEU A 432 -3.68 23.50 4.13
C LEU A 432 -5.06 23.05 3.66
N ALA A 433 -5.15 22.24 2.60
CA ALA A 433 -6.40 21.64 2.18
C ALA A 433 -7.08 20.84 3.29
N VAL A 434 -6.32 19.98 3.97
CA VAL A 434 -6.82 19.20 5.10
C VAL A 434 -7.25 20.11 6.25
N ALA A 435 -6.52 21.18 6.54
CA ALA A 435 -6.91 22.12 7.58
C ALA A 435 -8.23 22.85 7.27
N LEU A 436 -8.52 23.11 5.98
CA LEU A 436 -9.75 23.75 5.54
C LEU A 436 -10.95 22.79 5.53
N ASN A 437 -10.75 21.49 5.29
CA ASN A 437 -11.81 20.49 5.28
C ASN A 437 -11.31 19.15 5.86
N PHE A 438 -11.13 19.11 7.18
CA PHE A 438 -10.53 17.97 7.87
C PHE A 438 -11.37 16.70 7.74
N SER A 439 -12.68 16.80 7.92
CA SER A 439 -13.59 15.65 7.88
C SER A 439 -13.54 14.92 6.53
N ALA A 440 -13.47 15.63 5.41
CA ALA A 440 -13.44 15.02 4.09
C ALA A 440 -12.02 14.60 3.65
N LEU A 441 -10.98 15.32 4.09
CA LEU A 441 -9.64 15.20 3.51
C LEU A 441 -8.59 14.60 4.46
N PHE A 442 -8.92 14.20 5.69
CA PHE A 442 -7.93 13.66 6.64
C PHE A 442 -7.13 12.49 6.06
N PHE A 443 -7.73 11.67 5.17
CA PHE A 443 -7.04 10.58 4.47
C PHE A 443 -5.84 11.06 3.64
N LEU A 444 -5.80 12.33 3.21
CA LEU A 444 -4.61 12.89 2.55
C LEU A 444 -3.38 12.88 3.47
N LEU A 445 -3.55 12.98 4.80
CA LEU A 445 -2.43 12.95 5.73
C LEU A 445 -1.74 11.58 5.73
N ILE A 446 -2.52 10.50 5.60
CA ILE A 446 -2.03 9.12 5.58
C ILE A 446 -1.13 8.89 4.36
N ILE A 447 -1.37 9.62 3.26
CA ILE A 447 -0.66 9.41 1.99
C ILE A 447 0.56 10.32 1.84
N LEU A 448 0.73 11.33 2.70
CA LEU A 448 1.88 12.24 2.64
C LEU A 448 3.24 11.50 2.72
N PRO A 449 3.44 10.51 3.61
CA PRO A 449 4.69 9.74 3.63
C PRO A 449 4.95 9.00 2.31
N VAL A 450 3.90 8.47 1.68
CA VAL A 450 4.00 7.81 0.37
C VAL A 450 4.37 8.81 -0.72
N ILE A 451 3.81 10.03 -0.71
CA ILE A 451 4.17 11.11 -1.64
C ILE A 451 5.64 11.55 -1.43
N VAL A 452 6.10 11.65 -0.18
CA VAL A 452 7.50 11.97 0.13
C VAL A 452 8.42 10.88 -0.43
N LEU A 453 8.11 9.61 -0.17
CA LEU A 453 8.86 8.48 -0.73
C LEU A 453 8.85 8.49 -2.25
N PHE A 454 7.70 8.80 -2.87
CA PHE A 454 7.56 8.95 -4.31
C PHE A 454 8.52 10.03 -4.83
N PHE A 455 8.56 11.21 -4.21
CA PHE A 455 9.49 12.28 -4.61
C PHE A 455 10.97 11.92 -4.42
N LEU A 456 11.30 11.15 -3.37
CA LEU A 456 12.67 10.70 -3.14
C LEU A 456 13.11 9.70 -4.22
N LEU A 457 12.30 8.68 -4.51
CA LEU A 457 12.63 7.64 -5.48
C LEU A 457 12.48 8.14 -6.93
N PHE A 458 11.27 8.51 -7.31
CA PHE A 458 10.95 8.89 -8.69
C PHE A 458 11.49 10.26 -9.04
N GLY A 459 11.52 11.21 -8.11
CA GLY A 459 12.14 12.51 -8.35
C GLY A 459 13.65 12.40 -8.63
N THR A 460 14.35 11.46 -7.98
CA THR A 460 15.76 11.16 -8.29
C THR A 460 15.91 10.56 -9.69
N MET A 461 15.03 9.62 -10.07
CA MET A 461 14.98 9.05 -11.41
C MET A 461 14.70 10.11 -12.48
N SER A 462 13.73 11.01 -12.25
CA SER A 462 13.45 12.16 -13.11
C SER A 462 14.71 13.00 -13.33
N GLY A 463 15.47 13.22 -12.25
CA GLY A 463 16.74 13.94 -12.31
C GLY A 463 17.78 13.26 -13.20
N TRP A 464 17.86 11.92 -13.20
CA TRP A 464 18.75 11.19 -14.10
C TRP A 464 18.34 11.34 -15.57
N VAL A 465 17.05 11.21 -15.86
CA VAL A 465 16.48 11.38 -17.20
C VAL A 465 16.65 12.81 -17.69
N GLY A 466 16.30 13.80 -16.88
CA GLY A 466 16.39 15.22 -17.20
C GLY A 466 17.84 15.68 -17.45
N ARG A 467 18.78 15.31 -16.57
CA ARG A 467 20.21 15.60 -16.77
C ARG A 467 20.79 14.95 -18.04
N ARG A 468 20.32 13.75 -18.40
CA ARG A 468 20.78 13.05 -19.61
C ARG A 468 20.26 13.68 -20.89
N THR A 469 18.96 13.95 -20.93
CA THR A 469 18.22 14.28 -22.16
C THR A 469 18.11 15.79 -22.39
N GLY A 470 18.33 16.59 -21.34
CA GLY A 470 18.06 18.02 -21.35
C GLY A 470 16.57 18.35 -21.44
N LEU A 471 15.68 17.37 -21.19
CA LEU A 471 14.22 17.53 -21.29
C LEU A 471 13.55 17.21 -19.95
N PRO A 472 13.49 18.17 -19.01
CA PRO A 472 12.73 18.03 -17.77
C PRO A 472 11.28 17.60 -17.98
N ALA A 473 10.63 18.10 -19.03
CA ALA A 473 9.25 17.76 -19.36
C ALA A 473 9.03 16.26 -19.63
N ALA A 474 10.02 15.57 -20.19
CA ALA A 474 9.90 14.13 -20.47
C ALA A 474 9.81 13.31 -19.18
N GLY A 475 10.65 13.63 -18.19
CA GLY A 475 10.61 13.01 -16.86
C GLY A 475 9.30 13.32 -16.14
N GLY A 476 8.85 14.58 -16.20
CA GLY A 476 7.58 15.00 -15.62
C GLY A 476 6.36 14.27 -16.19
N LEU A 477 6.21 14.20 -17.52
CA LEU A 477 5.09 13.48 -18.14
C LEU A 477 5.08 12.00 -17.78
N GLY A 478 6.23 11.34 -17.88
CA GLY A 478 6.34 9.90 -17.56
C GLY A 478 6.00 9.62 -16.10
N LEU A 479 6.52 10.42 -15.17
CA LEU A 479 6.22 10.26 -13.74
C LEU A 479 4.82 10.70 -13.35
N GLY A 480 4.21 11.64 -14.07
CA GLY A 480 2.79 11.96 -13.92
C GLY A 480 1.90 10.75 -14.17
N LEU A 481 2.23 9.94 -15.18
CA LEU A 481 1.55 8.66 -15.43
C LEU A 481 1.82 7.64 -14.33
N VAL A 482 3.06 7.55 -13.83
CA VAL A 482 3.39 6.63 -12.71
C VAL A 482 2.62 7.03 -11.44
N LEU A 483 2.54 8.32 -11.13
CA LEU A 483 1.78 8.82 -9.98
C LEU A 483 0.29 8.54 -10.13
N ALA A 484 -0.29 8.85 -11.29
CA ALA A 484 -1.70 8.57 -11.58
C ALA A 484 -2.02 7.07 -11.45
N TRP A 485 -1.14 6.22 -11.96
CA TRP A 485 -1.25 4.77 -11.82
C TRP A 485 -1.21 4.35 -10.35
N ALA A 486 -0.19 4.77 -9.61
CA ALA A 486 -0.01 4.40 -8.20
C ALA A 486 -1.20 4.82 -7.33
N LEU A 487 -1.68 6.06 -7.48
CA LEU A 487 -2.86 6.54 -6.76
C LEU A 487 -4.12 5.77 -7.19
N GLY A 488 -4.28 5.53 -8.50
CA GLY A 488 -5.48 4.88 -9.05
C GLY A 488 -5.62 3.39 -8.72
N VAL A 489 -4.52 2.70 -8.39
CA VAL A 489 -4.56 1.27 -7.99
C VAL A 489 -4.52 1.04 -6.49
N THR A 490 -4.01 1.98 -5.70
CA THR A 490 -3.79 1.78 -4.27
C THR A 490 -5.03 2.11 -3.45
N PHE A 491 -5.73 3.21 -3.78
CA PHE A 491 -6.85 3.64 -2.95
C PHE A 491 -8.09 2.77 -3.13
N PRO A 492 -8.85 2.57 -2.04
CA PRO A 492 -10.05 1.77 -2.13
C PRO A 492 -11.13 2.47 -2.94
N MET A 493 -11.89 1.67 -3.69
CA MET A 493 -13.08 2.15 -4.37
C MET A 493 -14.28 2.11 -3.44
N PHE A 494 -15.16 3.10 -3.57
CA PHE A 494 -16.40 3.23 -2.83
C PHE A 494 -17.57 3.49 -3.76
N ASP A 495 -18.72 2.90 -3.46
CA ASP A 495 -19.97 3.26 -4.08
C ASP A 495 -20.35 4.69 -3.68
N ALA A 496 -20.99 5.43 -4.59
CA ALA A 496 -21.38 6.81 -4.38
C ALA A 496 -22.36 6.98 -3.20
N ALA A 497 -23.06 5.91 -2.82
CA ALA A 497 -23.99 5.87 -1.70
C ALA A 497 -23.35 5.53 -0.32
N ALA A 498 -22.03 5.31 -0.27
CA ALA A 498 -21.33 4.83 0.95
C ALA A 498 -20.91 5.95 1.94
N PHE A 499 -21.11 7.23 1.59
CA PHE A 499 -20.63 8.40 2.33
C PHE A 499 -21.70 9.43 2.65
#